data_AF-A0A7X7VGA9-F1
#
_entry.id   AF-A0A7X7VGA9-F1
#
_cell.length_a   1.000
_cell.length_b   1.000
_cell.length_c   1.000
_cell.angle_alpha   90.00
_cell.angle_beta   90.00
_cell.angle_gamma   90.00
#
_symmetry.space_group_name_H-M   'P 1'
#
loop_
_entity.id
_entity.type
_entity.pdbx_description
1 polymer ?
#
loop_
_entity_poly.entity_id
_entity_poly.type
_entity_poly.pdbx_seq_one_letter_code
_entity_poly.pdbx_strand_id
1 'polypeptide(L)'
;MRPNKYTITAAFTLILFQLTLPSFGQLGFPITIKKPQEYDERVLRSEKSDEKKFTLPKRFIQNTVTHYNYYFNANNKLNEVLERAKTAFKDDYSELLPFYNYSLDVTAGDSIQLDSINYKASTGIALHDLRNDWVDNLYLLWGASYYLQKKFDSA
;
A
#
# COMPACT_ATOMS: atom_id res chain seq x y z
N MET A 1 -39.87 52.03 -17.95
CA MET A 1 -40.10 51.42 -19.28
C MET A 1 -40.28 49.93 -19.10
N ARG A 2 -41.43 49.37 -19.50
CA ARG A 2 -41.67 47.91 -19.42
C ARG A 2 -40.95 47.24 -20.58
N PRO A 3 -40.08 46.24 -20.34
CA PRO A 3 -39.38 45.55 -21.43
C PRO A 3 -40.41 44.83 -22.32
N ASN A 4 -40.22 44.95 -23.63
CA ASN A 4 -41.14 44.42 -24.63
C ASN A 4 -41.06 42.88 -24.63
N LYS A 5 -42.17 42.18 -24.89
CA LYS A 5 -42.20 40.70 -24.78
C LYS A 5 -41.12 40.03 -25.63
N TYR A 6 -40.85 40.62 -26.80
CA TYR A 6 -39.81 40.17 -27.73
C TYR A 6 -38.37 40.35 -27.22
N THR A 7 -38.11 41.40 -26.42
CA THR A 7 -36.76 41.61 -25.85
C THR A 7 -36.48 40.60 -24.74
N ILE A 8 -37.51 40.18 -23.99
CA ILE A 8 -37.38 39.16 -22.96
C ILE A 8 -37.16 37.78 -23.60
N THR A 9 -37.91 37.44 -24.65
CA THR A 9 -37.72 36.16 -25.37
C THR A 9 -36.38 36.09 -26.10
N ALA A 10 -35.89 37.21 -26.65
CA ALA A 10 -34.57 37.28 -27.27
C ALA A 10 -33.44 37.09 -26.24
N ALA A 11 -33.57 37.69 -25.06
CA ALA A 11 -32.60 37.49 -23.97
C ALA A 11 -32.59 36.03 -23.47
N PHE A 12 -33.77 35.41 -23.34
CA PHE A 12 -33.88 34.01 -22.92
C PHE A 12 -33.29 33.02 -23.95
N THR A 13 -33.48 33.28 -25.24
CA THR A 13 -32.91 32.45 -26.31
C THR A 13 -31.39 32.60 -26.42
N LEU A 14 -30.85 33.79 -26.15
CA LEU A 14 -29.40 34.01 -26.10
C LEU A 14 -28.74 33.24 -24.94
N ILE A 15 -29.39 33.20 -23.76
CA ILE A 15 -28.90 32.46 -22.59
C ILE A 15 -28.97 30.95 -22.84
N LEU A 16 -30.04 30.46 -23.50
CA LEU A 16 -30.17 29.04 -23.83
C LEU A 16 -29.06 28.54 -24.77
N PHE A 17 -28.56 29.41 -25.67
CA PHE A 17 -27.48 29.10 -26.59
C PHE A 17 -26.09 28.99 -25.92
N GLN A 18 -25.93 29.53 -24.71
CA GLN A 18 -24.67 29.45 -23.95
C GLN A 18 -24.53 28.12 -23.19
N LEU A 19 -25.63 27.38 -22.99
CA LEU A 19 -25.65 26.09 -22.27
C LEU A 19 -25.13 24.91 -23.11
N THR A 20 -24.99 25.08 -24.43
CA THR A 20 -24.53 24.02 -25.35
C THR A 20 -23.03 24.06 -25.64
N LEU A 21 -22.27 24.96 -24.98
CA LEU A 21 -20.82 24.99 -25.12
C LEU A 21 -20.17 23.96 -24.18
N PRO A 22 -19.31 23.06 -24.67
CA PRO A 22 -18.60 22.11 -23.82
C PRO A 22 -17.66 22.88 -22.88
N SER A 23 -17.83 22.68 -21.57
CA SER A 23 -16.91 23.18 -20.54
C SER A 23 -15.63 22.37 -20.57
N PHE A 24 -14.55 22.94 -21.12
CA PHE A 24 -13.22 22.34 -21.06
C PHE A 24 -12.57 22.66 -19.71
N GLY A 25 -12.58 21.70 -18.78
CA GLY A 25 -11.70 21.73 -17.61
C GLY A 25 -10.29 21.32 -18.02
N GLN A 26 -9.27 21.92 -17.42
CA GLN A 26 -7.91 21.41 -17.55
C GLN A 26 -7.83 20.07 -16.80
N LEU A 27 -7.78 18.96 -17.53
CA LEU A 27 -7.30 17.70 -16.97
C LEU A 27 -5.87 17.96 -16.49
N GLY A 28 -5.60 17.70 -15.21
CA GLY A 28 -4.27 17.90 -14.63
C GLY A 28 -3.20 17.32 -15.56
N PHE A 29 -2.11 18.06 -15.76
CA PHE A 29 -1.03 17.58 -16.62
C PHE A 29 -0.54 16.24 -16.08
N PRO A 30 -0.54 15.15 -16.88
CA PRO A 30 0.25 14.00 -16.53
C PRO A 30 1.69 14.46 -16.57
N ILE A 31 2.34 14.56 -15.41
CA ILE A 31 3.79 14.74 -15.38
C ILE A 31 4.36 13.41 -15.90
N THR A 32 4.49 13.29 -17.22
CA THR A 32 5.18 12.17 -17.85
C THR A 32 6.67 12.40 -17.63
N ILE A 33 7.13 12.07 -16.41
CA ILE A 33 8.54 11.90 -16.13
C ILE A 33 9.00 10.78 -17.07
N LYS A 34 9.73 11.13 -18.14
CA LYS A 34 10.37 10.13 -19.00
C LYS A 34 11.32 9.33 -18.13
N LYS A 35 10.92 8.11 -17.79
CA LYS A 35 11.79 7.15 -17.13
C LYS A 35 13.00 6.95 -18.07
N PRO A 36 14.24 6.97 -17.55
CA PRO A 36 15.39 6.70 -18.40
C PRO A 36 15.26 5.30 -19.03
N GLN A 37 15.69 5.13 -20.28
CA GLN A 37 15.52 3.88 -21.04
C GLN A 37 16.03 2.63 -20.30
N GLU A 38 17.04 2.79 -19.44
CA GLU A 38 17.64 1.71 -18.65
C GLU A 38 16.70 1.03 -17.64
N TYR A 39 15.54 1.63 -17.35
CA TYR A 39 14.57 1.09 -16.38
C TYR A 39 13.21 0.76 -17.00
N ASP A 40 13.00 1.07 -18.29
CA ASP A 40 11.73 0.80 -18.97
C ASP A 40 11.53 -0.70 -19.25
N GLU A 41 12.61 -1.44 -19.50
CA GLU A 41 12.55 -2.88 -19.83
C GLU A 41 12.82 -3.80 -18.63
N ARG A 42 13.05 -3.25 -17.43
CA ARG A 42 13.32 -4.05 -16.23
C ARG A 42 12.03 -4.58 -15.64
N VAL A 43 11.66 -5.77 -16.09
CA VAL A 43 10.64 -6.63 -15.50
C VAL A 43 11.13 -7.27 -14.21
N LEU A 44 10.25 -7.27 -13.19
CA LEU A 44 10.54 -7.83 -11.87
C LEU A 44 10.66 -9.35 -11.92
N ARG A 45 11.34 -9.94 -10.92
CA ARG A 45 11.46 -11.40 -10.87
C ARG A 45 10.10 -12.05 -10.56
N SER A 46 9.25 -11.39 -9.78
CA SER A 46 7.88 -11.83 -9.51
C SER A 46 7.03 -11.93 -10.79
N GLU A 47 7.16 -10.97 -11.69
CA GLU A 47 6.44 -10.93 -12.98
C GLU A 47 6.89 -12.04 -13.93
N LYS A 48 8.14 -12.50 -13.82
CA LYS A 48 8.70 -13.60 -14.61
C LYS A 48 8.43 -14.99 -14.03
N SER A 49 7.59 -15.10 -13.00
CA SER A 49 7.33 -16.39 -12.34
C SER A 49 6.83 -17.44 -13.35
N ASP A 50 6.01 -17.02 -14.32
CA ASP A 50 5.38 -17.95 -15.27
C ASP A 50 6.31 -18.39 -16.42
N GLU A 51 7.38 -17.64 -16.70
CA GLU A 51 8.27 -17.91 -17.84
C GLU A 51 9.12 -19.18 -17.68
N LYS A 52 9.45 -19.55 -16.43
CA LYS A 52 10.39 -20.64 -16.13
C LYS A 52 9.75 -21.74 -15.29
N LYS A 53 10.11 -22.99 -15.59
CA LYS A 53 9.73 -24.16 -14.79
C LYS A 53 10.23 -24.03 -13.35
N PHE A 54 9.39 -24.38 -12.39
CA PHE A 54 9.72 -24.40 -10.97
C PHE A 54 10.25 -25.79 -10.56
N THR A 55 11.50 -26.07 -10.92
CA THR A 55 12.16 -27.34 -10.59
C THR A 55 12.51 -27.44 -9.11
N LEU A 56 12.66 -28.65 -8.57
CA LEU A 56 12.95 -28.88 -7.15
C LEU A 56 14.19 -28.12 -6.63
N PRO A 57 15.34 -28.08 -7.35
CA PRO A 57 16.49 -27.32 -6.87
C PRO A 57 16.22 -25.81 -6.84
N LYS A 58 15.51 -25.29 -7.85
CA LYS A 58 15.12 -23.87 -7.89
C LYS A 58 14.19 -23.54 -6.73
N ARG A 59 13.21 -24.40 -6.44
CA ARG A 59 12.30 -24.26 -5.29
C ARG A 59 13.07 -24.22 -3.98
N PHE A 60 13.99 -25.16 -3.76
CA PHE A 60 14.79 -25.20 -2.53
C PHE A 60 15.58 -23.90 -2.33
N ILE A 61 16.35 -23.47 -3.33
CA ILE A 61 17.15 -22.23 -3.25
C ILE A 61 16.24 -21.02 -3.04
N GLN A 62 15.16 -20.88 -3.82
CA GLN A 62 14.22 -19.76 -3.69
C GLN A 62 13.60 -19.72 -2.30
N ASN A 63 13.14 -20.85 -1.77
CA ASN A 63 12.54 -20.94 -0.44
C ASN A 63 13.54 -20.57 0.66
N THR A 64 14.76 -21.12 0.62
CA THR A 64 15.79 -20.83 1.62
C THR A 64 16.16 -19.35 1.62
N VAL A 65 16.39 -18.76 0.43
CA VAL A 65 16.76 -17.35 0.32
C VAL A 65 15.61 -16.44 0.76
N THR A 66 14.37 -16.74 0.38
CA THR A 66 13.19 -15.95 0.77
C THR A 66 12.98 -16.01 2.29
N HIS A 67 13.08 -17.22 2.86
CA HIS A 67 12.86 -17.45 4.28
C HIS A 67 13.86 -16.67 5.14
N TYR A 68 15.16 -16.90 4.95
CA TYR A 68 16.17 -16.36 5.87
C TYR A 68 16.44 -14.86 5.64
N ASN A 69 16.40 -14.37 4.40
CA ASN A 69 16.73 -12.97 4.13
C ASN A 69 15.56 -12.02 4.40
N TYR A 70 14.34 -12.44 4.09
CA TYR A 70 13.16 -11.59 4.16
C TYR A 70 12.26 -11.97 5.32
N TYR A 71 11.64 -13.16 5.28
CA TYR A 71 10.62 -13.55 6.25
C TYR A 71 11.14 -13.59 7.69
N PHE A 72 12.22 -14.34 7.95
CA PHE A 72 12.78 -14.51 9.30
C PHE A 72 13.16 -13.18 9.94
N ASN A 73 13.86 -12.32 9.17
CA ASN A 73 14.27 -11.01 9.65
C ASN A 73 13.08 -10.06 9.90
N ALA A 74 12.08 -10.07 9.01
CA ALA A 74 10.89 -9.24 9.17
C ALA A 74 10.02 -9.73 10.35
N ASN A 75 9.87 -11.04 10.51
CA ASN A 75 9.14 -11.65 11.62
C ASN A 75 9.79 -11.36 12.97
N ASN A 76 11.12 -11.44 13.07
CA ASN A 76 11.83 -11.11 14.31
C ASN A 76 11.62 -9.64 14.70
N LYS A 77 11.70 -8.73 13.73
CA LYS A 77 11.40 -7.31 13.97
C LYS A 77 9.96 -7.08 14.43
N LEU A 78 9.00 -7.79 13.83
CA LEU A 78 7.60 -7.70 14.25
C LEU A 78 7.44 -8.13 15.72
N ASN A 79 8.06 -9.24 16.08
CA ASN A 79 8.08 -9.73 17.46
C ASN A 79 8.75 -8.72 18.40
N GLU A 80 9.86 -8.10 18.01
CA GLU A 80 10.54 -7.07 18.81
C GLU A 80 9.65 -5.85 19.06
N VAL A 81 8.90 -5.39 18.05
CA VAL A 81 7.94 -4.27 18.20
C VAL A 81 6.82 -4.67 19.17
N LEU A 82 6.27 -5.87 19.03
CA LEU A 82 5.23 -6.37 19.93
C LEU A 82 5.73 -6.53 21.36
N GLU A 83 6.89 -7.15 21.57
CA GLU A 83 7.46 -7.34 22.91
C GLU A 83 7.79 -6.00 23.59
N ARG A 84 8.27 -5.01 22.83
CA ARG A 84 8.46 -3.65 23.34
C ARG A 84 7.15 -3.00 23.75
N ALA A 85 6.12 -3.10 22.91
CA ALA A 85 4.81 -2.55 23.22
C ALA A 85 4.20 -3.22 24.46
N LYS A 86 4.34 -4.53 24.59
CA LYS A 86 3.89 -5.30 25.76
C LYS A 86 4.64 -4.94 27.04
N THR A 87 5.95 -4.75 26.96
CA THR A 87 6.79 -4.37 28.10
C THR A 87 6.47 -2.96 28.58
N ALA A 88 6.11 -2.06 27.66
CA ALA A 88 5.68 -0.70 27.98
C ALA A 88 4.22 -0.61 28.47
N PHE A 89 3.42 -1.67 28.28
CA PHE A 89 2.01 -1.68 28.66
C PHE A 89 1.86 -1.83 30.17
N LYS A 90 1.01 -0.99 30.76
CA LYS A 90 0.68 -1.03 32.19
C LYS A 90 -0.83 -1.08 32.34
N ASP A 91 -1.30 -2.11 33.05
CA ASP A 91 -2.72 -2.32 33.28
C ASP A 91 -3.31 -1.26 34.22
N ASP A 92 -4.46 -0.72 33.83
CA ASP A 92 -5.34 0.04 34.70
C ASP A 92 -6.51 -0.85 35.14
N TYR A 93 -6.55 -1.18 36.42
CA TYR A 93 -7.58 -2.04 37.01
C TYR A 93 -8.90 -1.31 37.33
N SER A 94 -8.97 0.00 37.08
CA SER A 94 -10.22 0.75 37.18
C SER A 94 -11.12 0.59 35.95
N GLU A 95 -10.56 0.09 34.84
CA GLU A 95 -11.26 -0.15 33.58
C GLU A 95 -11.29 -1.66 33.25
N LEU A 96 -12.08 -2.02 32.23
CA LEU A 96 -12.08 -3.38 31.70
C LEU A 96 -10.75 -3.66 31.00
N LEU A 97 -10.04 -4.69 31.44
CA LEU A 97 -8.76 -5.06 30.86
C LEU A 97 -8.90 -5.44 29.37
N PRO A 98 -8.05 -4.88 28.49
CA PRO A 98 -8.07 -5.24 27.08
C PRO A 98 -7.58 -6.68 26.87
N PHE A 99 -8.05 -7.31 25.80
CA PHE A 99 -7.64 -8.67 25.46
C PHE A 99 -6.15 -8.76 25.11
N TYR A 100 -5.59 -7.74 24.45
CA TYR A 100 -4.19 -7.64 24.14
C TYR A 100 -3.49 -6.70 25.12
N ASN A 101 -2.34 -7.14 25.62
CA ASN A 101 -1.49 -6.38 26.54
C ASN A 101 -0.60 -5.36 25.82
N TYR A 102 -1.14 -4.66 24.82
CA TYR A 102 -0.50 -3.55 24.12
C TYR A 102 -1.56 -2.70 23.42
N SER A 103 -1.27 -1.43 23.15
CA SER A 103 -2.14 -0.55 22.37
C SER A 103 -1.55 -0.23 21.00
N LEU A 104 -2.43 0.00 20.02
CA LEU A 104 -2.00 0.35 18.66
C LEU A 104 -1.34 1.74 18.58
N ASP A 105 -1.61 2.62 19.53
CA ASP A 105 -0.98 3.94 19.60
C ASP A 105 0.52 3.82 19.95
N VAL A 106 0.87 2.88 20.84
CA VAL A 106 2.26 2.61 21.20
C VAL A 106 2.99 1.93 20.03
N THR A 107 2.37 0.94 19.38
CA THR A 107 2.99 0.26 18.24
C THR A 107 3.18 1.20 17.04
N ALA A 108 2.22 2.08 16.78
CA ALA A 108 2.33 3.06 15.71
C ALA A 108 3.50 4.05 15.91
N GLY A 109 3.90 4.28 17.17
CA GLY A 109 5.10 5.04 17.51
C GLY A 109 6.40 4.43 16.95
N ASP A 110 6.48 3.11 16.83
CA ASP A 110 7.62 2.36 16.26
C ASP A 110 7.61 2.30 14.71
N SER A 111 7.04 3.34 14.06
CA SER A 111 6.89 3.47 12.61
C SER A 111 8.12 3.05 11.79
N ILE A 112 9.32 3.43 12.22
CA ILE A 112 10.59 3.08 11.54
C ILE A 112 10.79 1.55 11.43
N GLN A 113 10.48 0.81 12.49
CA GLN A 113 10.63 -0.65 12.47
C GLN A 113 9.54 -1.30 11.62
N LEU A 114 8.31 -0.79 11.73
CA LEU A 114 7.17 -1.25 10.93
C LEU A 114 7.39 -0.98 9.42
N ASP A 115 7.94 0.18 9.05
CA ASP A 115 8.32 0.49 7.67
C ASP A 115 9.44 -0.42 7.17
N SER A 116 10.37 -0.80 8.04
CA SER A 116 11.41 -1.80 7.68
C SER A 116 10.82 -3.19 7.43
N ILE A 117 9.80 -3.60 8.19
CA ILE A 117 9.07 -4.86 7.99
C ILE A 117 8.33 -4.81 6.66
N ASN A 118 7.56 -3.74 6.40
CA ASN A 118 6.86 -3.49 5.15
C ASN A 118 7.82 -3.55 3.95
N TYR A 119 8.95 -2.83 4.03
CA TYR A 119 9.96 -2.84 2.98
C TYR A 119 10.52 -4.24 2.71
N LYS A 120 10.82 -5.02 3.75
CA LYS A 120 11.30 -6.40 3.58
C LYS A 120 10.23 -7.32 2.99
N ALA A 121 8.99 -7.20 3.43
CA ALA A 121 7.88 -8.01 2.92
C ALA A 121 7.63 -7.73 1.42
N SER A 122 7.41 -6.46 1.07
CA SER A 122 7.17 -6.02 -0.31
C SER A 122 8.35 -6.32 -1.24
N THR A 123 9.58 -6.07 -0.79
CA THR A 123 10.79 -6.39 -1.57
C THR A 123 10.96 -7.90 -1.76
N GLY A 124 10.68 -8.70 -0.73
CA GLY A 124 10.70 -10.15 -0.82
C GLY A 124 9.72 -10.67 -1.87
N ILE A 125 8.51 -10.12 -1.89
CA ILE A 125 7.49 -10.45 -2.90
C ILE A 125 7.94 -10.03 -4.31
N ALA A 126 8.44 -8.81 -4.49
CA ALA A 126 8.82 -8.28 -5.80
C ALA A 126 10.07 -8.97 -6.40
N LEU A 127 11.04 -9.34 -5.56
CA LEU A 127 12.33 -9.86 -6.01
C LEU A 127 12.40 -11.38 -6.10
N HIS A 128 11.37 -12.11 -5.66
CA HIS A 128 11.34 -13.57 -5.67
C HIS A 128 10.22 -14.12 -6.57
N ASP A 129 10.35 -15.40 -6.92
CA ASP A 129 9.32 -16.14 -7.66
C ASP A 129 8.08 -16.29 -6.78
N LEU A 130 6.89 -15.95 -7.28
CA LEU A 130 5.66 -15.90 -6.48
C LEU A 130 5.20 -17.29 -5.99
N ARG A 131 5.70 -18.36 -6.60
CA ARG A 131 5.36 -19.75 -6.25
C ARG A 131 6.18 -20.31 -5.08
N ASN A 132 6.93 -19.47 -4.39
CA ASN A 132 7.67 -19.87 -3.19
C ASN A 132 6.73 -20.03 -1.99
N ASP A 133 7.09 -20.89 -1.05
CA ASP A 133 6.21 -21.27 0.07
C ASP A 133 6.05 -20.16 1.13
N TRP A 134 6.77 -19.04 1.00
CA TRP A 134 6.82 -17.95 1.97
C TRP A 134 6.09 -16.68 1.52
N VAL A 135 5.61 -16.61 0.27
CA VAL A 135 4.93 -15.41 -0.26
C VAL A 135 3.72 -15.02 0.58
N ASP A 136 2.87 -15.98 0.92
CA ASP A 136 1.67 -15.73 1.73
C ASP A 136 2.03 -15.19 3.12
N ASN A 137 3.11 -15.70 3.70
CA ASN A 137 3.63 -15.23 4.98
C ASN A 137 4.18 -13.80 4.88
N LEU A 138 4.81 -13.43 3.75
CA LEU A 138 5.26 -12.06 3.51
C LEU A 138 4.06 -11.11 3.38
N TYR A 139 2.98 -11.50 2.69
CA TYR A 139 1.75 -10.71 2.66
C TYR A 139 1.13 -10.55 4.04
N LEU A 140 1.12 -11.60 4.85
CA LEU A 140 0.62 -11.52 6.23
C LEU A 140 1.45 -10.55 7.08
N LEU A 141 2.78 -10.61 6.98
CA LEU A 141 3.67 -9.64 7.65
C LEU A 141 3.45 -8.22 7.15
N TRP A 142 3.17 -8.07 5.85
CA TRP A 142 2.89 -6.77 5.25
C TRP A 142 1.61 -6.14 5.83
N GLY A 143 0.50 -6.88 5.82
CA GLY A 143 -0.76 -6.44 6.42
C GLY A 143 -0.64 -6.19 7.93
N ALA A 144 0.02 -7.09 8.67
CA ALA A 144 0.29 -6.91 10.09
C ALA A 144 1.07 -5.61 10.37
N SER A 145 2.06 -5.28 9.54
CA SER A 145 2.82 -4.03 9.69
C SER A 145 1.93 -2.79 9.54
N TYR A 146 1.03 -2.76 8.55
CA TYR A 146 0.10 -1.64 8.36
C TYR A 146 -0.95 -1.56 9.46
N TYR A 147 -1.46 -2.70 9.92
CA TYR A 147 -2.39 -2.77 11.04
C TYR A 147 -1.78 -2.14 12.31
N LEU A 148 -0.54 -2.49 12.64
CA LEU A 148 0.19 -1.93 13.78
C LEU A 148 0.53 -0.44 13.62
N GLN A 149 0.59 0.06 12.38
CA GLN A 149 0.70 1.49 12.06
C GLN A 149 -0.64 2.23 12.08
N LYS A 150 -1.76 1.56 12.39
CA LYS A 150 -3.13 2.10 12.29
C LYS A 150 -3.53 2.54 10.88
N LYS A 151 -2.90 1.97 9.84
CA LYS A 151 -3.23 2.20 8.42
C LYS A 151 -4.17 1.10 7.93
N PHE A 152 -5.39 1.09 8.46
CA PHE A 152 -6.35 -0.01 8.24
C PHE A 152 -6.77 -0.17 6.77
N ASP A 153 -6.84 0.91 6.01
CA ASP A 153 -7.21 0.84 4.58
C ASP A 153 -6.14 0.16 3.71
N SER A 154 -4.91 0.06 4.22
CA SER A 154 -3.77 -0.55 3.54
C SER A 154 -3.39 -1.92 4.09
N ALA A 155 -3.98 -2.32 5.22
CA ALA A 155 -3.72 -3.58 5.90
C ALA A 155 -4.57 -4.71 5.31
#